data_AF-A0A1R4K492-F1
#
_entry.id   AF-A0A1R4K492-F1
#
_cell.length_a   1.000
_cell.length_b   1.000
_cell.length_c   1.000
_cell.angle_alpha   90.00
_cell.angle_beta   90.00
_cell.angle_gamma   90.00
#
_symmetry.space_group_name_H-M   'P 1'
#
loop_
_entity.id
_entity.type
_entity.pdbx_description
1 polymer ?
#
loop_
_entity_poly.entity_id
_entity_poly.type
_entity_poly.pdbx_seq_one_letter_code
_entity_poly.pdbx_strand_id
1 'polypeptide(L)'
;MPDKEARAFAAEQDNRFSTALSTALARQGLTLEQVVRRLEEAGKPVSQATLSYWQRGRALPTRESSLAAIAELERILRLPIGHLTSSLPSDAFSRWQPLHHLALSDRVTALLEALQVDPYGDVATDYVHARVTVLEDDRARVETTREVVRALHDGLNRTAVVLGTNGPEDELPLVEAGTGCELGRVVDLGERGLMAVELLLPHPLTAGQPHMRSFTTKWHGTDPDQAAMSSAS
;
A
#
# COMPACT_ATOMS: atom_id res chain seq x y z
N MET A 1 -14.46 -12.28 -24.08
CA MET A 1 -13.03 -12.60 -24.09
C MET A 1 -12.17 -11.85 -23.03
N PRO A 2 -12.68 -11.24 -21.94
CA PRO A 2 -11.83 -10.52 -20.97
C PRO A 2 -11.04 -11.44 -20.00
N ASP A 3 -11.46 -12.70 -19.86
CA ASP A 3 -10.93 -13.64 -18.85
C ASP A 3 -9.54 -14.21 -19.20
N LYS A 4 -9.18 -14.20 -20.49
CA LYS A 4 -7.89 -14.72 -20.98
C LYS A 4 -6.76 -13.68 -20.85
N GLU A 5 -7.08 -12.42 -21.06
CA GLU A 5 -6.16 -11.29 -20.91
C GLU A 5 -5.87 -11.01 -19.43
N ALA A 6 -6.90 -11.08 -18.57
CA ALA A 6 -6.74 -10.99 -17.11
C ALA A 6 -5.84 -12.11 -16.55
N ARG A 7 -6.00 -13.36 -17.04
CA ARG A 7 -5.14 -14.49 -16.65
C ARG A 7 -3.70 -14.37 -17.15
N ALA A 8 -3.50 -13.83 -18.35
CA ALA A 8 -2.15 -13.61 -18.89
C ALA A 8 -1.42 -12.51 -18.11
N PHE A 9 -2.12 -11.43 -17.77
CA PHE A 9 -1.59 -10.33 -16.97
C PHE A 9 -1.24 -10.77 -15.54
N ALA A 10 -2.10 -11.58 -14.89
CA ALA A 10 -1.81 -12.17 -13.58
C ALA A 10 -0.58 -13.10 -13.61
N ALA A 11 -0.47 -13.98 -14.62
CA ALA A 11 0.67 -14.89 -14.75
C ALA A 11 2.01 -14.16 -15.09
N GLU A 12 1.94 -13.06 -15.83
CA GLU A 12 3.10 -12.22 -16.15
C GLU A 12 3.57 -11.41 -14.92
N GLN A 13 2.64 -10.99 -14.06
CA GLN A 13 2.93 -10.32 -12.80
C GLN A 13 3.41 -11.29 -11.70
N ASP A 14 2.88 -12.53 -11.63
CA ASP A 14 3.40 -13.62 -10.79
C ASP A 14 4.89 -13.87 -11.07
N ASN A 15 5.29 -13.74 -12.33
CA ASN A 15 6.66 -13.87 -12.78
C ASN A 15 7.54 -12.68 -12.35
N ARG A 16 6.99 -11.46 -12.29
CA ARG A 16 7.74 -10.25 -11.94
C ARG A 16 8.21 -10.27 -10.48
N PHE A 17 7.34 -10.59 -9.53
CA PHE A 17 7.70 -10.71 -8.11
C PHE A 17 8.72 -11.83 -7.87
N SER A 18 8.44 -13.02 -8.41
CA SER A 18 9.32 -14.19 -8.32
C SER A 18 10.73 -13.89 -8.84
N THR A 19 10.81 -13.21 -9.99
CA THR A 19 12.07 -12.78 -10.61
C THR A 19 12.78 -11.75 -9.74
N ALA A 20 12.09 -10.70 -9.28
CA ALA A 20 12.67 -9.66 -8.43
C ALA A 20 13.25 -10.24 -7.12
N LEU A 21 12.51 -11.13 -6.46
CA LEU A 21 12.95 -11.81 -5.25
C LEU A 21 14.17 -12.70 -5.51
N SER A 22 14.13 -13.52 -6.57
CA SER A 22 15.25 -14.39 -6.94
C SER A 22 16.53 -13.61 -7.24
N THR A 23 16.40 -12.51 -8.00
CA THR A 23 17.52 -11.63 -8.32
C THR A 23 18.09 -10.95 -7.08
N ALA A 24 17.23 -10.48 -6.16
CA ALA A 24 17.68 -9.84 -4.93
C ALA A 24 18.43 -10.82 -4.01
N LEU A 25 17.91 -12.03 -3.83
CA LEU A 25 18.58 -13.10 -3.06
C LEU A 25 19.95 -13.43 -3.62
N ALA A 26 20.05 -13.60 -4.94
CA ALA A 26 21.31 -13.89 -5.61
C ALA A 26 22.32 -12.75 -5.47
N ARG A 27 21.88 -11.48 -5.58
CA ARG A 27 22.74 -10.30 -5.40
C ARG A 27 23.29 -10.16 -3.99
N GLN A 28 22.50 -10.49 -2.98
CA GLN A 28 22.93 -10.42 -1.57
C GLN A 28 23.66 -11.68 -1.08
N GLY A 29 23.69 -12.74 -1.90
CA GLY A 29 24.32 -14.01 -1.53
C GLY A 29 23.66 -14.72 -0.34
N LEU A 30 22.36 -14.49 -0.11
CA LEU A 30 21.62 -15.04 1.03
C LEU A 30 20.87 -16.32 0.66
N THR A 31 20.95 -17.32 1.53
CA THR A 31 20.17 -18.55 1.39
C THR A 31 18.75 -18.40 1.95
N LEU A 32 17.86 -19.31 1.50
CA LEU A 32 16.55 -19.62 2.11
C LEU A 32 16.53 -19.44 3.63
N GLU A 33 17.35 -20.27 4.25
CA GLU A 33 17.44 -20.45 5.69
C GLU A 33 17.95 -19.20 6.41
N GLN A 34 18.93 -18.49 5.83
CA GLN A 34 19.45 -17.25 6.40
C GLN A 34 18.40 -16.15 6.43
N VAL A 35 17.55 -16.08 5.41
CA VAL A 35 16.45 -15.10 5.35
C VAL A 35 15.35 -15.45 6.34
N VAL A 36 14.94 -16.72 6.43
CA VAL A 36 13.95 -17.18 7.43
C VAL A 36 14.40 -16.80 8.83
N ARG A 37 15.64 -17.10 9.20
CA ARG A 37 16.15 -16.79 10.54
C ARG A 37 16.11 -15.28 10.86
N ARG A 38 16.48 -14.42 9.90
CA ARG A 38 16.43 -12.96 10.10
C ARG A 38 15.00 -12.43 10.21
N LEU A 39 14.08 -12.98 9.42
CA LEU A 39 12.66 -12.67 9.53
C LEU A 39 12.08 -13.10 10.88
N GLU A 40 12.49 -14.25 11.41
CA GLU A 40 12.12 -14.71 12.75
C GLU A 40 12.68 -13.80 13.84
N GLU A 41 13.97 -13.42 13.76
CA GLU A 41 14.61 -12.47 14.67
C GLU A 41 13.90 -11.09 14.68
N ALA A 42 13.35 -10.67 13.54
CA ALA A 42 12.57 -9.45 13.38
C ALA A 42 11.07 -9.60 13.75
N GLY A 43 10.63 -10.76 14.25
CA GLY A 43 9.24 -11.01 14.65
C GLY A 43 8.25 -11.11 13.47
N LYS A 44 8.74 -11.37 12.25
CA LYS A 44 7.95 -11.54 11.02
C LYS A 44 8.15 -12.94 10.43
N PRO A 45 7.82 -14.03 11.15
CA PRO A 45 8.19 -15.38 10.74
C PRO A 45 7.54 -15.79 9.41
N VAL A 46 8.35 -16.30 8.49
CA VAL A 46 7.90 -16.92 7.23
C VAL A 46 8.64 -18.23 7.04
N SER A 47 7.92 -19.31 6.75
CA SER A 47 8.55 -20.62 6.57
C SER A 47 9.44 -20.67 5.33
N GLN A 48 10.49 -21.50 5.36
CA GLN A 48 11.37 -21.73 4.21
C GLN A 48 10.59 -22.26 2.99
N ALA A 49 9.56 -23.08 3.21
CA ALA A 49 8.69 -23.59 2.16
C ALA A 49 7.90 -22.45 1.48
N THR A 50 7.37 -21.52 2.27
CA THR A 50 6.66 -20.33 1.77
C THR A 50 7.58 -19.45 0.93
N LEU A 51 8.78 -19.11 1.43
CA LEU A 51 9.76 -18.33 0.65
C LEU A 51 10.18 -19.06 -0.63
N SER A 52 10.33 -20.38 -0.59
CA SER A 52 10.66 -21.19 -1.76
C SER A 52 9.53 -21.19 -2.80
N TYR A 53 8.26 -21.12 -2.38
CA TYR A 53 7.13 -21.01 -3.28
C TYR A 53 7.02 -19.62 -3.91
N TRP A 54 7.32 -18.57 -3.14
CA TRP A 54 7.42 -17.20 -3.63
C TRP A 54 8.52 -17.04 -4.69
N GLN A 55 9.71 -17.57 -4.41
CA GLN A 55 10.85 -17.53 -5.33
C GLN A 55 10.60 -18.26 -6.66
N ARG A 56 9.69 -19.24 -6.68
CA ARG A 56 9.33 -20.02 -7.88
C ARG A 56 8.05 -19.54 -8.56
N GLY A 57 7.43 -18.46 -8.08
CA GLY A 57 6.15 -17.97 -8.59
C GLY A 57 4.99 -18.96 -8.41
N ARG A 58 5.10 -19.90 -7.45
CA ARG A 58 4.04 -20.90 -7.16
C ARG A 58 2.95 -20.36 -6.24
N ALA A 59 3.27 -19.31 -5.50
CA ALA A 59 2.36 -18.57 -4.64
C ALA A 59 2.88 -17.14 -4.52
N LEU A 60 1.96 -16.19 -4.28
CA LEU A 60 2.32 -14.84 -3.93
C LEU A 60 1.93 -14.52 -2.49
N PRO A 61 2.65 -13.60 -1.83
CA PRO A 61 2.22 -13.03 -0.56
C PRO A 61 0.98 -12.16 -0.74
N THR A 62 -0.17 -12.67 -0.30
CA THR A 62 -1.46 -11.96 -0.39
C THR A 62 -2.09 -11.64 0.97
N ARG A 63 -1.49 -12.13 2.06
CA ARG A 63 -1.96 -11.91 3.44
C ARG A 63 -1.19 -10.76 4.07
N GLU A 64 -1.83 -10.03 4.97
CA GLU A 64 -1.20 -8.91 5.70
C GLU A 64 0.08 -9.32 6.45
N SER A 65 0.06 -10.46 7.15
CA SER A 65 1.27 -10.98 7.81
C SER A 65 2.42 -11.23 6.82
N SER A 66 2.09 -11.60 5.59
CA SER A 66 3.06 -11.79 4.52
C SER A 66 3.56 -10.45 3.97
N LEU A 67 2.70 -9.44 3.84
CA LEU A 67 3.10 -8.08 3.43
C LEU A 67 4.05 -7.44 4.44
N ALA A 68 3.76 -7.55 5.73
CA ALA A 68 4.67 -7.09 6.79
C ALA A 68 6.03 -7.82 6.75
N ALA A 69 6.04 -9.10 6.34
CA ALA A 69 7.28 -9.84 6.13
C ALA A 69 8.02 -9.41 4.84
N ILE A 70 7.32 -8.94 3.79
CA ILE A 70 7.97 -8.38 2.59
C ILE A 70 8.71 -7.08 2.93
N ALA A 71 8.11 -6.21 3.73
CA ALA A 71 8.76 -4.99 4.19
C ALA A 71 10.11 -5.29 4.88
N GLU A 72 10.11 -6.25 5.80
CA GLU A 72 11.33 -6.68 6.47
C GLU A 72 12.30 -7.41 5.52
N LEU A 73 11.78 -8.18 4.58
CA LEU A 73 12.58 -8.84 3.54
C LEU A 73 13.30 -7.83 2.65
N GLU A 74 12.67 -6.72 2.27
CA GLU A 74 13.31 -5.64 1.51
C GLU A 74 14.47 -5.02 2.31
N ARG A 75 14.33 -4.82 3.62
CA ARG A 75 15.41 -4.35 4.49
C ARG A 75 16.56 -5.36 4.57
N ILE A 76 16.25 -6.65 4.81
CA ILE A 76 17.23 -7.75 4.84
C ILE A 76 18.01 -7.83 3.52
N LEU A 77 17.30 -7.63 2.39
CA LEU A 77 17.86 -7.68 1.05
C LEU A 77 18.46 -6.34 0.57
N ARG A 78 18.44 -5.30 1.42
CA ARG A 78 18.92 -3.95 1.11
C ARG A 78 18.34 -3.40 -0.20
N LEU A 79 17.04 -3.61 -0.38
CA LEU A 79 16.28 -3.12 -1.53
C LEU A 79 15.65 -1.75 -1.21
N PRO A 80 15.38 -0.94 -2.24
CA PRO A 80 14.51 0.23 -2.09
C PRO A 80 13.14 -0.17 -1.51
N ILE A 81 12.54 0.78 -0.81
CA ILE A 81 11.26 0.58 -0.11
C ILE A 81 10.17 0.30 -1.14
N GLY A 82 9.51 -0.85 -0.98
CA GLY A 82 8.46 -1.33 -1.86
C GLY A 82 8.93 -1.84 -3.24
N HIS A 83 10.21 -2.12 -3.40
CA HIS A 83 10.74 -2.75 -4.63
C HIS A 83 10.11 -4.12 -4.92
N LEU A 84 9.94 -4.97 -3.90
CA LEU A 84 9.24 -6.25 -4.03
C LEU A 84 7.73 -6.04 -4.03
N THR A 85 7.25 -5.11 -3.21
CA THR A 85 5.82 -4.78 -3.12
C THR A 85 5.24 -4.28 -4.46
N SER A 86 5.96 -3.43 -5.19
CA SER A 86 5.59 -2.95 -6.54
C SER A 86 5.68 -4.01 -7.63
N SER A 87 6.30 -5.15 -7.34
CA SER A 87 6.42 -6.27 -8.28
C SER A 87 5.29 -7.28 -8.14
N LEU A 88 4.43 -7.13 -7.13
CA LEU A 88 3.22 -7.93 -6.93
C LEU A 88 2.07 -7.42 -7.82
N PRO A 89 1.13 -8.30 -8.20
CA PRO A 89 0.01 -7.93 -9.05
C PRO A 89 -0.93 -6.96 -8.32
N SER A 90 -1.47 -5.98 -9.05
CA SER A 90 -2.31 -4.91 -8.49
C SER A 90 -3.53 -5.43 -7.74
N ASP A 91 -4.04 -6.63 -8.08
CA ASP A 91 -5.19 -7.26 -7.45
C ASP A 91 -4.90 -7.92 -6.10
N ALA A 92 -3.63 -8.27 -5.82
CA ALA A 92 -3.19 -8.73 -4.49
C ALA A 92 -3.32 -7.63 -3.42
N PHE A 93 -3.33 -6.36 -3.85
CA PHE A 93 -3.50 -5.18 -2.99
C PHE A 93 -4.88 -4.50 -3.14
N SER A 94 -5.65 -4.88 -4.14
CA SER A 94 -6.82 -4.12 -4.59
C SER A 94 -8.04 -4.14 -3.65
N ARG A 95 -8.00 -4.80 -2.49
CA ARG A 95 -9.24 -4.94 -1.69
C ARG A 95 -9.18 -4.66 -0.19
N TRP A 96 -8.03 -4.53 0.47
CA TRP A 96 -8.02 -4.69 1.94
C TRP A 96 -7.06 -3.86 2.78
N GLN A 97 -6.46 -2.78 2.29
CA GLN A 97 -5.77 -1.85 3.19
C GLN A 97 -5.84 -0.40 2.68
N PRO A 98 -6.46 0.53 3.40
CA PRO A 98 -6.51 1.93 3.02
C PRO A 98 -5.31 2.75 3.55
N LEU A 99 -4.30 2.00 3.94
CA LEU A 99 -2.89 2.16 3.61
C LEU A 99 -2.46 2.46 2.14
N HIS A 100 -3.04 1.70 1.21
CA HIS A 100 -2.19 1.02 0.20
C HIS A 100 -2.91 0.81 -1.15
N HIS A 101 -3.10 1.87 -1.93
CA HIS A 101 -3.38 1.73 -3.38
C HIS A 101 -2.25 2.19 -4.28
N LEU A 102 -1.14 2.62 -3.68
CA LEU A 102 0.11 2.81 -4.38
C LEU A 102 1.08 1.79 -3.84
N ALA A 103 1.74 1.06 -4.75
CA ALA A 103 2.91 0.32 -4.35
C ALA A 103 3.85 1.27 -3.60
N LEU A 104 4.35 0.83 -2.43
CA LEU A 104 5.44 1.52 -1.78
C LEU A 104 6.51 1.76 -2.86
N SER A 105 6.79 3.02 -3.08
CA SER A 105 7.77 3.49 -4.05
C SER A 105 8.60 4.53 -3.32
N ASP A 106 9.76 4.87 -3.85
CA ASP A 106 10.61 5.92 -3.26
C ASP A 106 9.81 7.23 -3.04
N ARG A 107 8.79 7.48 -3.85
CA ARG A 107 7.90 8.66 -3.75
C ARG A 107 6.91 8.56 -2.60
N VAL A 108 6.20 7.43 -2.48
CA VAL A 108 5.26 7.19 -1.36
C VAL A 108 6.03 7.17 -0.04
N THR A 109 7.24 6.59 -0.05
CA THR A 109 8.15 6.57 1.08
C THR A 109 8.54 7.98 1.50
N ALA A 110 9.01 8.83 0.56
CA ALA A 110 9.38 10.20 0.85
C ALA A 110 8.20 11.02 1.43
N LEU A 111 6.97 10.77 0.97
CA LEU A 111 5.76 11.38 1.53
C LEU A 111 5.51 10.95 2.98
N LEU A 112 5.63 9.65 3.26
CA LEU A 112 5.43 9.11 4.61
C LEU A 112 6.53 9.57 5.58
N GLU A 113 7.78 9.64 5.11
CA GLU A 113 8.91 10.22 5.85
C GLU A 113 8.68 11.71 6.16
N ALA A 114 8.17 12.48 5.20
CA ALA A 114 7.82 13.89 5.40
C ALA A 114 6.71 14.06 6.46
N LEU A 115 5.80 13.08 6.56
CA LEU A 115 4.80 13.01 7.63
C LEU A 115 5.33 12.42 8.93
N GLN A 116 6.56 11.90 8.95
CA GLN A 116 7.15 11.17 10.07
C GLN A 116 6.30 9.97 10.51
N VAL A 117 5.78 9.23 9.53
CA VAL A 117 5.04 7.98 9.68
C VAL A 117 5.90 6.85 9.11
N ASP A 118 5.94 5.69 9.77
CA ASP A 118 6.75 4.58 9.26
C ASP A 118 6.16 4.09 7.92
N PRO A 119 6.91 4.16 6.79
CA PRO A 119 6.44 3.65 5.51
C PRO A 119 6.18 2.15 5.50
N TYR A 120 6.73 1.41 6.45
CA TYR A 120 6.60 -0.04 6.57
C TYR A 120 5.49 -0.49 7.52
N GLY A 121 4.77 0.47 8.11
CA GLY A 121 3.53 0.23 8.84
C GLY A 121 3.69 0.23 10.36
N ASP A 122 3.07 1.23 10.99
CA ASP A 122 2.88 1.30 12.44
C ASP A 122 1.63 0.52 12.91
N VAL A 123 0.80 0.07 11.95
CA VAL A 123 -0.48 -0.61 12.19
C VAL A 123 -0.62 -1.89 11.35
N ALA A 124 -1.32 -2.88 11.92
CA ALA A 124 -2.02 -3.91 11.16
C ALA A 124 -3.49 -3.50 10.96
N THR A 125 -4.10 -3.87 9.85
CA THR A 125 -5.47 -3.57 9.47
C THR A 125 -6.31 -4.84 9.59
N ASP A 126 -7.05 -4.95 10.68
CA ASP A 126 -7.86 -6.14 10.98
C ASP A 126 -9.15 -6.21 10.16
N TYR A 127 -9.70 -5.05 9.79
CA TYR A 127 -10.96 -4.96 9.04
C TYR A 127 -11.00 -3.67 8.23
N VAL A 128 -11.60 -3.74 7.02
CA VAL A 128 -11.88 -2.59 6.17
C VAL A 128 -13.29 -2.69 5.62
N HIS A 129 -14.04 -1.59 5.67
CA HIS A 129 -15.28 -1.43 4.95
C HIS A 129 -15.27 -0.11 4.18
N ALA A 130 -15.23 -0.19 2.86
CA ALA A 130 -15.37 0.95 1.97
C ALA A 130 -16.77 0.99 1.36
N ARG A 131 -17.37 2.17 1.31
CA ARG A 131 -18.58 2.46 0.54
C ARG A 131 -18.26 3.51 -0.50
N VAL A 132 -18.43 3.16 -1.77
CA VAL A 132 -18.26 4.08 -2.89
C VAL A 132 -19.62 4.47 -3.42
N THR A 133 -19.85 5.77 -3.56
CA THR A 133 -21.01 6.35 -4.23
C THR A 133 -20.52 7.08 -5.46
N VAL A 134 -20.99 6.65 -6.63
CA VAL A 134 -20.77 7.32 -7.91
C VAL A 134 -21.90 8.32 -8.09
N LEU A 135 -21.55 9.58 -8.37
CA LEU A 135 -22.53 10.66 -8.55
C LEU A 135 -23.05 10.67 -10.01
N GLU A 136 -24.26 11.19 -10.23
CA GLU A 136 -25.01 11.10 -11.52
C GLU A 136 -24.22 11.55 -12.76
N ASP A 137 -23.21 12.40 -12.58
CA ASP A 137 -22.36 12.89 -13.66
C ASP A 137 -21.25 11.90 -14.08
N ASP A 138 -21.22 10.68 -13.51
CA ASP A 138 -20.24 9.57 -13.70
C ASP A 138 -18.77 9.97 -13.54
N ARG A 139 -18.53 11.16 -12.99
CA ARG A 139 -17.24 11.85 -12.93
C ARG A 139 -16.72 11.95 -11.50
N ALA A 140 -17.57 12.34 -10.56
CA ALA A 140 -17.19 12.45 -9.16
C ALA A 140 -17.61 11.19 -8.38
N ARG A 141 -16.72 10.71 -7.51
CA ARG A 141 -16.99 9.60 -6.59
C ARG A 141 -16.68 9.99 -5.16
N VAL A 142 -17.57 9.58 -4.25
CA VAL A 142 -17.36 9.73 -2.81
C VAL A 142 -17.11 8.35 -2.23
N GLU A 143 -16.01 8.20 -1.52
CA GLU A 143 -15.59 6.96 -0.88
C GLU A 143 -15.56 7.17 0.63
N THR A 144 -16.29 6.36 1.39
CA THR A 144 -16.22 6.36 2.85
C THR A 144 -15.59 5.07 3.33
N THR A 145 -14.47 5.18 4.01
CA THR A 145 -13.67 4.05 4.50
C THR A 145 -13.79 3.94 6.01
N ARG A 146 -14.06 2.73 6.51
CA ARG A 146 -14.15 2.38 7.94
C ARG A 146 -13.15 1.28 8.26
N GLU A 147 -12.23 1.65 9.13
CA GLU A 147 -11.01 1.00 9.61
C GLU A 147 -11.15 0.30 10.95
N VAL A 148 -10.86 -1.00 11.11
CA VAL A 148 -10.30 -1.47 12.40
C VAL A 148 -8.83 -1.72 12.19
N VAL A 149 -8.00 -0.93 12.86
CA VAL A 149 -6.55 -1.06 12.86
C VAL A 149 -6.06 -1.49 14.24
N ARG A 150 -4.88 -2.10 14.28
CA ARG A 150 -4.23 -2.57 15.50
C ARG A 150 -2.82 -2.00 15.55
N ALA A 151 -2.46 -1.34 16.64
CA ALA A 151 -1.12 -0.80 16.79
C ALA A 151 -0.08 -1.92 16.87
N LEU A 152 1.04 -1.77 16.16
CA LEU A 152 2.14 -2.75 16.19
C LEU A 152 3.17 -2.46 17.29
N HIS A 153 3.17 -1.23 17.82
CA HIS A 153 4.02 -0.82 18.94
C HIS A 153 3.25 0.13 19.89
N ASP A 154 3.80 0.35 21.07
CA ASP A 154 3.26 1.29 22.05
C ASP A 154 3.44 2.74 21.60
N GLY A 155 2.50 3.61 22.01
CA GLY A 155 2.60 5.05 21.82
C GLY A 155 2.14 5.52 20.44
N LEU A 156 1.57 4.65 19.61
CA LEU A 156 1.06 5.02 18.31
C LEU A 156 -0.11 6.01 18.44
N ASN A 157 0.08 7.25 18.00
CA ASN A 157 -0.92 8.31 18.11
C ASN A 157 -1.28 8.96 16.76
N ARG A 158 -0.67 8.50 15.66
CA ARG A 158 -0.91 8.99 14.31
C ARG A 158 -0.66 7.89 13.29
N THR A 159 -1.31 8.00 12.14
CA THR A 159 -1.00 7.23 10.94
C THR A 159 -1.11 8.15 9.73
N ALA A 160 -0.95 7.61 8.52
CA ALA A 160 -1.27 8.33 7.31
C ALA A 160 -2.36 7.61 6.49
N VAL A 161 -2.83 8.24 5.42
CA VAL A 161 -3.45 7.64 4.25
C VAL A 161 -2.77 8.27 3.04
N VAL A 162 -2.32 7.46 2.08
CA VAL A 162 -1.73 7.97 0.83
C VAL A 162 -2.71 7.75 -0.31
N LEU A 163 -3.00 8.82 -1.04
CA LEU A 163 -3.95 8.87 -2.13
C LEU A 163 -3.21 9.26 -3.42
N GLY A 164 -3.62 8.65 -4.53
CA GLY A 164 -3.09 8.95 -5.85
C GLY A 164 -4.20 9.14 -6.87
N THR A 165 -4.01 10.06 -7.79
CA THR A 165 -4.86 10.28 -8.97
C THR A 165 -4.32 9.50 -10.18
N ASN A 166 -5.01 9.52 -11.31
CA ASN A 166 -4.58 8.82 -12.53
C ASN A 166 -3.45 9.58 -13.25
N GLY A 167 -3.37 10.90 -13.06
CA GLY A 167 -2.30 11.75 -13.57
C GLY A 167 -2.09 13.02 -12.73
N PRO A 168 -0.96 13.71 -12.92
CA PRO A 168 -0.62 14.92 -12.17
C PRO A 168 -1.52 16.13 -12.52
N GLU A 169 -2.25 16.06 -13.63
CA GLU A 169 -3.22 17.09 -14.03
C GLU A 169 -4.58 16.91 -13.34
N ASP A 170 -4.83 15.76 -12.72
CA ASP A 170 -6.05 15.50 -11.98
C ASP A 170 -6.08 16.31 -10.68
N GLU A 171 -7.24 16.87 -10.35
CA GLU A 171 -7.44 17.52 -9.07
C GLU A 171 -7.33 16.50 -7.94
N LEU A 172 -6.53 16.83 -6.92
CA LEU A 172 -6.32 15.96 -5.77
C LEU A 172 -7.62 15.76 -4.99
N PRO A 173 -7.83 14.56 -4.43
CA PRO A 173 -9.02 14.30 -3.66
C PRO A 173 -9.06 15.11 -2.36
N LEU A 174 -10.27 15.48 -1.94
CA LEU A 174 -10.50 16.06 -0.61
C LEU A 174 -10.75 14.94 0.40
N VAL A 175 -10.09 15.01 1.55
CA VAL A 175 -10.27 14.07 2.67
C VAL A 175 -10.98 14.75 3.83
N GLU A 176 -11.94 14.06 4.43
CA GLU A 176 -12.67 14.47 5.62
C GLU A 176 -12.55 13.38 6.70
N ALA A 177 -12.16 13.75 7.92
CA ALA A 177 -12.12 12.81 9.04
C ALA A 177 -13.55 12.38 9.44
N GLY A 178 -13.69 11.10 9.77
CA GLY A 178 -14.89 10.53 10.35
C GLY A 178 -14.71 10.20 11.83
N THR A 179 -15.37 9.13 12.28
CA THR A 179 -15.21 8.62 13.65
C THR A 179 -13.79 8.14 13.90
N GLY A 180 -13.25 8.41 15.10
CA GLY A 180 -12.04 7.76 15.60
C GLY A 180 -10.72 8.33 15.10
N CYS A 181 -10.74 9.44 14.35
CA CYS A 181 -9.54 10.19 14.02
C CYS A 181 -9.87 11.66 13.74
N GLU A 182 -8.82 12.48 13.72
CA GLU A 182 -8.83 13.83 13.17
C GLU A 182 -7.82 13.92 12.04
N LEU A 183 -7.97 14.91 11.14
CA LEU A 183 -6.95 15.15 10.12
C LEU A 183 -5.81 15.97 10.71
N GLY A 184 -4.57 15.53 10.45
CA GLY A 184 -3.35 16.25 10.79
C GLY A 184 -2.78 16.97 9.58
N ARG A 185 -1.46 16.87 9.40
CA ARG A 185 -0.77 17.44 8.24
C ARG A 185 -1.22 16.77 6.94
N VAL A 186 -1.30 17.55 5.88
CA VAL A 186 -1.44 17.09 4.50
C VAL A 186 -0.14 17.42 3.78
N VAL A 187 0.47 16.43 3.15
CA VAL A 187 1.63 16.60 2.29
C VAL A 187 1.22 16.27 0.87
N ASP A 188 1.35 17.27 0.00
CA ASP A 188 1.02 17.19 -1.41
C ASP A 188 2.30 17.07 -2.25
N LEU A 189 2.29 16.15 -3.21
CA LEU A 189 3.26 16.02 -4.28
C LEU A 189 2.54 16.20 -5.64
N GLY A 190 1.93 17.37 -5.82
CA GLY A 190 1.00 17.72 -6.90
C GLY A 190 1.57 17.55 -8.31
N GLU A 191 2.87 17.74 -8.53
CA GLU A 191 3.54 17.43 -9.81
C GLU A 191 3.40 15.95 -10.23
N ARG A 192 2.91 15.10 -9.34
CA ARG A 192 2.85 13.65 -9.52
C ARG A 192 1.50 13.04 -9.13
N GLY A 193 0.50 13.88 -8.82
CA GLY A 193 -0.84 13.43 -8.47
C GLY A 193 -0.90 12.59 -7.20
N LEU A 194 -0.02 12.86 -6.22
CA LEU A 194 0.06 12.11 -4.97
C LEU A 194 -0.16 13.03 -3.77
N MET A 195 -0.91 12.56 -2.78
CA MET A 195 -1.13 13.23 -1.51
C MET A 195 -1.02 12.22 -0.36
N ALA A 196 -0.45 12.64 0.77
CA ALA A 196 -0.52 11.91 2.02
C ALA A 196 -1.22 12.76 3.09
N VAL A 197 -2.16 12.16 3.82
CA VAL A 197 -2.96 12.80 4.87
C VAL A 197 -2.70 12.10 6.19
N GLU A 198 -2.24 12.84 7.19
CA GLU A 198 -2.08 12.33 8.55
C GLU A 198 -3.46 12.12 9.20
N LEU A 199 -3.68 10.95 9.81
CA LEU A 199 -4.82 10.65 10.66
C LEU A 199 -4.35 10.61 12.11
N LEU A 200 -4.72 11.61 12.89
CA LEU A 200 -4.43 11.69 14.31
C LEU A 200 -5.40 10.82 15.09
N LEU A 201 -4.86 9.97 15.97
CA LEU A 201 -5.65 9.13 16.86
C LEU A 201 -5.97 9.93 18.12
N PRO A 202 -7.16 9.73 18.73
CA PRO A 202 -7.60 10.55 19.86
C PRO A 202 -6.69 10.42 21.09
N HIS A 203 -6.01 9.26 21.22
CA HIS A 203 -5.03 8.98 22.27
C HIS A 203 -3.97 8.01 21.72
N PRO A 204 -2.76 7.97 22.32
CA PRO A 204 -1.77 6.95 21.99
C PRO A 204 -2.30 5.53 22.28
N LEU A 205 -2.17 4.63 21.32
CA LEU A 205 -2.54 3.22 21.43
C LEU A 205 -1.38 2.40 22.02
N THR A 206 -1.71 1.31 22.70
CA THR A 206 -0.75 0.27 23.11
C THR A 206 -0.61 -0.79 22.04
N ALA A 207 0.54 -1.48 21.99
CA ALA A 207 0.77 -2.59 21.08
C ALA A 207 -0.34 -3.64 21.19
N GLY A 208 -0.89 -4.06 20.05
CA GLY A 208 -1.99 -5.00 19.96
C GLY A 208 -3.39 -4.41 20.21
N GLN A 209 -3.50 -3.13 20.59
CA GLN A 209 -4.80 -2.49 20.82
C GLN A 209 -5.53 -2.23 19.49
N PRO A 210 -6.78 -2.73 19.32
CA PRO A 210 -7.60 -2.40 18.17
C PRO A 210 -8.22 -1.00 18.33
N HIS A 211 -8.36 -0.30 17.21
CA HIS A 211 -8.94 1.03 17.14
C HIS A 211 -9.77 1.19 15.87
N MET A 212 -11.01 1.63 16.02
CA MET A 212 -11.90 1.92 14.90
C MET A 212 -11.68 3.36 14.44
N ARG A 213 -11.48 3.56 13.14
CA ARG A 213 -11.39 4.88 12.53
C ARG A 213 -12.16 4.95 11.22
N SER A 214 -12.45 6.13 10.72
CA SER A 214 -13.07 6.30 9.41
C SER A 214 -12.75 7.65 8.81
N PHE A 215 -12.82 7.74 7.50
CA PHE A 215 -12.64 8.96 6.74
C PHE A 215 -13.40 8.88 5.41
N THR A 216 -13.68 10.03 4.84
CA THR A 216 -14.33 10.16 3.54
C THR A 216 -13.39 10.84 2.56
N THR A 217 -13.27 10.28 1.37
CA THR A 217 -12.48 10.81 0.27
C THR A 217 -13.42 11.20 -0.87
N LYS A 218 -13.34 12.46 -1.29
CA LYS A 218 -14.09 12.99 -2.44
C LYS A 218 -13.11 13.12 -3.60
N TRP A 219 -13.40 12.38 -4.66
CA TRP A 219 -12.59 12.38 -5.87
C TRP A 219 -13.26 13.22 -6.93
N HIS A 220 -12.47 14.12 -7.54
CA HIS A 220 -12.87 14.89 -8.71
C HIS A 220 -12.62 14.04 -9.96
N GLY A 221 -13.54 14.05 -10.91
CA GLY A 221 -13.39 13.32 -12.17
C GLY A 221 -12.67 14.15 -13.21
N THR A 222 -11.68 13.56 -13.88
CA THR A 222 -11.02 14.18 -15.04
C THR A 222 -11.57 13.61 -16.34
N ASP A 223 -11.75 14.48 -17.33
CA ASP A 223 -12.20 14.17 -18.68
C ASP A 223 -11.10 13.44 -19.49
N PRO A 224 -11.29 12.17 -19.89
CA PRO A 224 -10.32 11.47 -20.73
C PRO A 224 -10.16 12.08 -22.14
N ASP A 225 -11.14 12.86 -22.64
CA ASP A 225 -11.06 13.46 -23.98
C ASP A 225 -10.17 14.72 -24.04
N GLN A 226 -9.85 15.36 -22.91
CA GLN A 226 -8.97 16.54 -22.88
C GLN A 226 -7.47 16.18 -22.97
N ALA A 227 -7.05 15.05 -22.40
CA ALA A 227 -5.66 14.56 -22.49
C ALA A 227 -5.27 14.14 -23.93
N ALA A 228 -6.24 13.69 -24.72
CA ALA A 228 -6.03 13.34 -26.12
C ALA A 228 -5.88 14.56 -27.04
N MET A 229 -6.44 15.72 -26.69
CA MET A 229 -6.36 16.95 -27.49
C MET A 229 -5.13 17.82 -27.20
N SER A 230 -4.55 17.75 -26.00
CA SER A 230 -3.34 18.50 -25.64
C SER A 230 -2.04 17.88 -26.19
N SER A 231 -2.09 16.60 -26.61
CA SER A 231 -0.97 15.87 -27.24
C SER A 231 -0.85 16.08 -28.75
N ALA A 232 -1.71 16.91 -29.36
CA ALA A 232 -1.81 17.09 -30.81
C ALA A 232 -1.66 18.56 -31.28
N SER A 233 -1.09 19.45 -30.47
CA SER A 233 -0.76 20.83 -30.87
C SER A 233 0.74 21.12 -30.77
#